data_AF-A0A845I1G9-F1
#
_entry.id   AF-A0A845I1G9-F1
#
_cell.length_a   1.000
_cell.length_b   1.000
_cell.length_c   1.000
_cell.angle_alpha   90.00
_cell.angle_beta   90.00
_cell.angle_gamma   90.00
#
_symmetry.space_group_name_H-M   'P 1'
#
loop_
_entity.id
_entity.type
_entity.pdbx_description
1 polymer ?
#
loop_
_entity_poly.entity_id
_entity_poly.type
_entity_poly.pdbx_seq_one_letter_code
_entity_poly.pdbx_strand_id
1 'polypeptide(L)'
;MVCVAPQKKSASLGEKAIAVEDEFCDFNYDDLSKPNPCQNNIPPNKKRILHLTLVILLAPSIASHATSLPKSVRESCVLDHTTSPNIHLHRFATEIFYEQENYADGYDASYYFFYRDKEIGYAQKAQTNALLYSGKVYRLVDAISTSSPLQIATEFSPALAAWSKITTAQQSYICVSFNFDGIGHSGTFQNFRGAFLLDLNASKSHLYYAEGDIRRTATTKRKTK
;
A
#
# COMPACT_ATOMS: atom_id res chain seq x y z
N MET A 1 -3.07 35.34 5.92
CA MET A 1 -2.47 33.98 5.88
C MET A 1 -1.19 34.08 6.68
N VAL A 2 -1.11 33.38 7.82
CA VAL A 2 -0.08 33.58 8.85
C VAL A 2 1.05 32.57 8.60
N CYS A 3 2.25 33.06 8.26
CA CYS A 3 3.45 32.24 8.17
C CYS A 3 4.12 32.20 9.55
N VAL A 4 4.09 31.02 10.17
CA VAL A 4 4.79 30.74 11.42
C VAL A 4 6.23 30.34 11.08
N ALA A 5 7.21 31.05 11.66
CA ALA A 5 8.62 30.74 11.55
C ALA A 5 8.99 29.50 12.39
N PRO A 6 9.92 28.64 11.95
CA PRO A 6 10.42 27.56 12.77
C PRO A 6 11.39 28.10 13.84
N GLN A 7 11.10 27.79 15.11
CA GLN A 7 12.04 28.03 16.21
C GLN A 7 13.19 27.01 16.16
N LYS A 8 14.41 27.55 16.02
CA LYS A 8 15.67 26.79 16.02
C LYS A 8 16.07 26.52 17.48
N LYS A 9 15.94 25.27 17.94
CA LYS A 9 16.45 24.85 19.25
C LYS A 9 17.94 24.53 19.12
N SER A 10 18.75 25.26 19.88
CA SER A 10 20.19 25.10 20.03
C SER A 10 20.54 23.74 20.64
N ALA A 11 21.33 22.94 19.92
CA ALA A 11 22.13 21.86 20.48
C ALA A 11 23.61 22.24 20.35
N SER A 12 24.33 22.14 21.45
CA SER A 12 25.73 22.54 21.62
C SER A 12 26.70 21.54 20.99
N LEU A 13 27.72 22.11 20.35
CA LEU A 13 29.10 21.64 20.16
C LEU A 13 29.35 20.19 19.70
N GLY A 14 29.85 20.07 18.46
CA GLY A 14 30.47 18.83 17.97
C GLY A 14 30.76 18.81 16.46
N GLU A 15 31.52 19.79 15.97
CA GLU A 15 32.55 19.65 14.92
C GLU A 15 32.28 18.78 13.65
N LYS A 16 31.84 19.39 12.53
CA LYS A 16 32.59 19.56 11.25
C LYS A 16 31.67 19.94 10.07
N ALA A 17 32.22 20.81 9.23
CA ALA A 17 31.77 21.46 8.01
C ALA A 17 30.84 20.66 7.07
N ILE A 18 29.98 21.40 6.34
CA ILE A 18 30.12 21.71 4.90
C ILE A 18 29.21 22.93 4.60
N ALA A 19 29.79 23.97 4.02
CA ALA A 19 29.06 25.11 3.48
C ALA A 19 28.42 24.69 2.14
N VAL A 20 27.11 24.90 2.02
CA VAL A 20 26.40 24.89 0.74
C VAL A 20 25.87 26.32 0.58
N GLU A 21 26.56 27.09 -0.24
CA GLU A 21 26.03 28.32 -0.82
C GLU A 21 25.00 27.88 -1.87
N ASP A 22 23.72 27.98 -1.54
CA ASP A 22 22.66 27.89 -2.53
C ASP A 22 22.20 29.31 -2.89
N GLU A 23 22.35 29.58 -4.17
CA GLU A 23 22.04 30.79 -4.93
C GLU A 23 20.62 31.29 -4.63
N PHE A 24 20.56 32.48 -4.05
CA PHE A 24 19.33 33.21 -3.78
C PHE A 24 18.77 33.75 -5.11
N CYS A 25 17.72 33.13 -5.64
CA CYS A 25 16.93 33.74 -6.72
C CYS A 25 16.01 34.82 -6.12
N ASP A 26 16.51 36.05 -6.07
CA ASP A 26 15.70 37.24 -5.82
C ASP A 26 14.66 37.42 -6.94
N PHE A 27 13.40 37.05 -6.66
CA PHE A 27 12.27 37.52 -7.45
C PHE A 27 11.78 38.84 -6.86
N ASN A 28 12.32 39.93 -7.41
CA ASN A 28 11.86 41.28 -7.15
C ASN A 28 10.48 41.48 -7.79
N TYR A 29 9.44 41.67 -6.96
CA TYR A 29 8.05 41.82 -7.38
C TYR A 29 7.66 43.29 -7.35
N ASP A 30 8.23 44.08 -8.26
CA ASP A 30 7.82 45.45 -8.54
C ASP A 30 8.12 45.74 -10.02
N ASP A 31 7.08 45.69 -10.87
CA ASP A 31 6.89 46.49 -12.11
C ASP A 31 5.91 45.77 -13.07
N LEU A 32 4.61 45.83 -12.75
CA LEU A 32 3.52 45.49 -13.67
C LEU A 32 3.26 46.68 -14.62
N SER A 33 4.19 46.99 -15.52
CA SER A 33 3.93 48.02 -16.53
C SER A 33 4.79 47.99 -17.81
N LYS A 34 5.12 46.81 -18.38
CA LYS A 34 5.73 46.77 -19.73
C LYS A 34 5.10 45.73 -20.68
N PRO A 35 4.65 46.15 -21.88
CA PRO A 35 4.16 45.23 -22.91
C PRO A 35 5.29 44.48 -23.63
N ASN A 36 5.04 43.20 -23.92
CA ASN A 36 5.91 42.26 -24.62
C ASN A 36 6.32 42.74 -26.03
N PRO A 37 7.62 42.82 -26.38
CA PRO A 37 8.05 43.17 -27.73
C PRO A 37 8.52 41.93 -28.49
N CYS A 38 7.59 41.09 -28.94
CA CYS A 38 7.88 40.04 -29.93
C CYS A 38 6.69 39.87 -30.89
N GLN A 39 6.35 40.92 -31.63
CA GLN A 39 5.62 40.80 -32.89
C GLN A 39 6.57 41.18 -34.01
N ASN A 40 6.87 40.24 -34.91
CA ASN A 40 7.26 40.57 -36.27
C ASN A 40 6.78 39.47 -37.24
N ASN A 41 6.14 39.97 -38.29
CA ASN A 41 5.45 39.29 -39.36
C ASN A 41 6.42 38.58 -40.33
N ILE A 42 6.03 37.41 -40.86
CA ILE A 42 6.60 36.85 -42.09
C ILE A 42 5.45 36.34 -43.00
N PRO A 43 5.46 36.64 -44.32
CA PRO A 43 4.32 36.58 -45.25
C PRO A 43 4.13 35.20 -45.91
N PRO A 44 3.14 35.01 -46.81
CA PRO A 44 2.39 33.76 -46.93
C PRO A 44 2.84 32.85 -48.07
N ASN A 45 2.28 31.63 -47.99
CA ASN A 45 1.90 30.74 -49.10
C ASN A 45 3.00 29.89 -49.74
N LYS A 46 2.93 28.58 -49.45
CA LYS A 46 3.03 27.55 -50.48
C LYS A 46 2.24 26.32 -50.05
N LYS A 47 1.11 26.10 -50.71
CA LYS A 47 0.35 24.85 -50.68
C LYS A 47 1.29 23.66 -50.94
N ARG A 48 1.44 22.80 -49.95
CA ARG A 48 1.82 21.40 -50.15
C ARG A 48 0.76 20.55 -49.46
N ILE A 49 -0.14 20.02 -50.30
CA ILE A 49 -1.02 18.92 -49.95
C ILE A 49 -0.09 17.74 -49.66
N LEU A 50 0.11 17.44 -48.38
CA LEU A 50 0.77 16.22 -47.93
C LEU A 50 -0.32 15.34 -47.34
N HIS A 51 -0.69 14.29 -48.06
CA HIS A 51 -1.61 13.27 -47.59
C HIS A 51 -1.06 12.65 -46.29
N LEU A 52 -1.66 13.01 -45.16
CA LEU A 52 -1.40 12.36 -43.88
C LEU A 52 -2.30 11.12 -43.80
N THR A 53 -1.75 9.97 -44.19
CA THR A 53 -2.38 8.66 -44.00
C THR A 53 -2.49 8.37 -42.51
N LEU A 54 -3.70 8.48 -41.97
CA LEU A 54 -4.06 8.09 -40.61
C LEU A 54 -4.05 6.55 -40.52
N VAL A 55 -2.92 5.97 -40.12
CA VAL A 55 -2.83 4.55 -39.74
C VAL A 55 -3.36 4.42 -38.32
N ILE A 56 -4.65 4.07 -38.20
CA ILE A 56 -5.26 3.67 -36.94
C ILE A 56 -4.65 2.33 -36.54
N LEU A 57 -3.60 2.38 -35.71
CA LEU A 57 -3.05 1.21 -35.03
C LEU A 57 -4.10 0.68 -34.05
N LEU A 58 -4.85 -0.33 -34.48
CA LEU A 58 -5.62 -1.23 -33.63
C LEU A 58 -4.63 -2.01 -32.75
N ALA A 59 -4.14 -1.38 -31.69
CA ALA A 59 -3.42 -2.09 -30.63
C ALA A 59 -4.44 -2.99 -29.91
N PRO A 60 -4.22 -4.31 -29.81
CA PRO A 60 -5.05 -5.14 -28.96
C PRO A 60 -4.88 -4.64 -27.53
N SER A 61 -5.98 -4.21 -26.93
CA SER A 61 -6.05 -3.93 -25.50
C SER A 61 -5.68 -5.21 -24.78
N ILE A 62 -4.45 -5.29 -24.26
CA ILE A 62 -4.07 -6.33 -23.32
C ILE A 62 -4.91 -6.05 -22.08
N ALA A 63 -6.04 -6.74 -22.00
CA ALA A 63 -6.88 -6.74 -20.82
C ALA A 63 -6.01 -7.28 -19.67
N SER A 64 -5.52 -6.38 -18.83
CA SER A 64 -4.80 -6.74 -17.62
C SER A 64 -5.81 -7.37 -16.67
N HIS A 65 -6.02 -8.67 -16.81
CA HIS A 65 -6.85 -9.43 -15.89
C HIS A 65 -6.20 -9.38 -14.51
N ALA A 66 -6.94 -8.86 -13.53
CA ALA A 66 -6.52 -8.89 -12.13
C ALA A 66 -6.13 -10.34 -11.80
N THR A 67 -4.85 -10.54 -11.47
CA THR A 67 -4.34 -11.88 -11.18
C THR A 67 -5.07 -12.39 -9.94
N SER A 68 -5.77 -13.51 -10.12
CA SER A 68 -6.49 -14.18 -9.04
C SER A 68 -5.49 -14.68 -8.00
N LEU A 69 -5.76 -14.38 -6.73
CA LEU A 69 -4.87 -14.74 -5.62
C LEU A 69 -4.73 -16.28 -5.54
N PRO A 70 -3.50 -16.84 -5.57
CA PRO A 70 -3.31 -18.28 -5.52
C PRO A 70 -3.91 -18.90 -4.25
N LYS A 71 -4.65 -20.00 -4.40
CA LYS A 71 -5.32 -20.68 -3.28
C LYS A 71 -4.36 -21.02 -2.13
N SER A 72 -3.16 -21.52 -2.44
CA SER A 72 -2.15 -21.87 -1.43
C SER A 72 -1.66 -20.65 -0.64
N VAL A 73 -1.50 -19.49 -1.28
CA VAL A 73 -1.14 -18.22 -0.62
C VAL A 73 -2.25 -17.78 0.31
N ARG A 74 -3.50 -17.76 -0.19
CA ARG A 74 -4.68 -17.40 0.60
C ARG A 74 -4.82 -18.29 1.83
N GLU A 75 -4.79 -19.61 1.66
CA GLU A 75 -4.92 -20.56 2.76
C GLU A 75 -3.75 -20.47 3.74
N SER A 76 -2.52 -20.28 3.25
CA SER A 76 -1.36 -20.11 4.12
C SER A 76 -1.49 -18.86 4.99
N CYS A 77 -2.06 -17.78 4.45
CA CYS A 77 -2.28 -16.56 5.21
C CYS A 77 -3.40 -16.73 6.24
N VAL A 78 -4.58 -17.19 5.84
CA VAL A 78 -5.72 -17.41 6.76
C VAL A 78 -5.32 -18.30 7.93
N LEU A 79 -4.53 -19.34 7.66
CA LEU A 79 -4.07 -20.29 8.67
C LEU A 79 -2.78 -19.88 9.39
N ASP A 80 -2.13 -18.80 8.96
CA ASP A 80 -0.80 -18.37 9.42
C ASP A 80 0.22 -19.54 9.44
N HIS A 81 0.27 -20.37 8.40
CA HIS A 81 1.30 -21.40 8.22
C HIS A 81 1.44 -21.84 6.77
N THR A 82 2.54 -22.50 6.42
CA THR A 82 2.80 -22.97 5.05
C THR A 82 1.88 -24.13 4.64
N THR A 83 1.03 -23.94 3.62
CA THR A 83 0.14 -24.99 3.10
C THR A 83 0.71 -25.79 1.92
N SER A 84 1.79 -25.30 1.31
CA SER A 84 2.46 -25.88 0.13
C SER A 84 3.98 -25.75 0.24
N PRO A 85 4.79 -26.67 -0.34
CA PRO A 85 6.25 -26.58 -0.30
C PRO A 85 6.82 -25.34 -1.02
N ASN A 86 6.05 -24.74 -1.94
CA ASN A 86 6.49 -23.55 -2.69
C ASN A 86 6.14 -22.22 -1.99
N ILE A 87 5.69 -22.29 -0.72
CA ILE A 87 5.33 -21.15 0.09
C ILE A 87 6.37 -21.00 1.20
N HIS A 88 7.03 -19.85 1.24
CA HIS A 88 7.83 -19.43 2.37
C HIS A 88 7.05 -18.40 3.19
N LEU A 89 6.74 -18.74 4.44
CA LEU A 89 6.08 -17.84 5.37
C LEU A 89 7.07 -17.41 6.45
N HIS A 90 7.30 -16.11 6.55
CA HIS A 90 8.16 -15.51 7.56
C HIS A 90 7.31 -14.61 8.46
N ARG A 91 7.14 -15.01 9.73
CA ARG A 91 6.44 -14.17 10.71
C ARG A 91 7.32 -13.00 11.12
N PHE A 92 6.70 -11.82 11.23
CA PHE A 92 7.38 -10.63 11.73
C PHE A 92 7.40 -10.64 13.26
N ALA A 93 8.47 -10.09 13.81
CA ALA A 93 8.57 -9.73 15.22
C ALA A 93 7.85 -8.39 15.40
N THR A 94 6.79 -8.36 16.20
CA THR A 94 5.91 -7.19 16.37
C THR A 94 5.87 -6.69 17.82
N GLU A 95 6.86 -7.09 18.63
CA GLU A 95 7.02 -6.69 20.03
C GLU A 95 7.43 -5.23 20.16
N ILE A 96 8.15 -4.70 19.16
CA ILE A 96 8.48 -3.28 19.06
C ILE A 96 7.61 -2.68 17.95
N PHE A 97 6.67 -1.85 18.37
CA PHE A 97 5.82 -1.07 17.47
C PHE A 97 5.85 0.40 17.87
N TYR A 98 5.40 1.22 16.93
CA TYR A 98 5.38 2.66 17.01
C TYR A 98 3.97 3.16 16.72
N GLU A 99 3.72 4.38 17.18
CA GLU A 99 2.49 5.12 16.93
C GLU A 99 2.86 6.48 16.36
N GLN A 100 2.05 6.98 15.42
CA GLN A 100 2.25 8.30 14.83
C GLN A 100 0.92 8.92 14.40
N GLU A 101 0.60 10.08 14.96
CA GLU A 101 -0.50 10.92 14.51
C GLU A 101 -0.20 11.56 13.15
N ASN A 102 -1.24 11.81 12.35
CA ASN A 102 -1.16 12.49 11.06
C ASN A 102 -0.10 11.89 10.11
N TYR A 103 -0.04 10.57 9.99
CA TYR A 103 0.93 9.83 9.19
C TYR A 103 0.88 10.16 7.70
N ALA A 104 -0.06 9.57 6.95
CA ALA A 104 -0.21 9.77 5.51
C ALA A 104 -1.69 9.83 5.17
N ASP A 105 -2.06 10.69 4.21
CA ASP A 105 -3.46 10.90 3.78
C ASP A 105 -4.42 11.26 4.94
N GLY A 106 -3.88 11.82 6.03
CA GLY A 106 -4.60 12.15 7.26
C GLY A 106 -5.03 10.93 8.09
N TYR A 107 -4.38 9.78 7.92
CA TYR A 107 -4.50 8.63 8.82
C TYR A 107 -3.52 8.75 9.98
N ASP A 108 -3.93 8.27 11.15
CA ASP A 108 -3.06 8.03 12.29
C ASP A 108 -2.54 6.59 12.23
N ALA A 109 -1.23 6.40 12.25
CA ALA A 109 -0.58 5.10 12.32
C ALA A 109 -0.62 4.61 13.77
N SER A 110 -1.71 3.94 14.15
CA SER A 110 -1.92 3.48 15.54
C SER A 110 -1.17 2.19 15.89
N TYR A 111 -0.57 1.52 14.92
CA TYR A 111 0.28 0.34 15.14
C TYR A 111 1.16 0.07 13.92
N TYR A 112 2.45 0.35 13.99
CA TYR A 112 3.36 -0.03 12.90
C TYR A 112 4.75 -0.42 13.39
N PHE A 113 5.48 -1.19 12.59
CA PHE A 113 6.84 -1.63 12.86
C PHE A 113 7.67 -1.59 11.59
N PHE A 114 9.00 -1.70 11.73
CA PHE A 114 9.93 -1.70 10.61
C PHE A 114 10.41 -3.12 10.30
N TYR A 115 10.40 -3.48 9.02
CA TYR A 115 11.06 -4.67 8.51
C TYR A 115 11.88 -4.31 7.27
N ARG A 116 13.22 -4.43 7.37
CA ARG A 116 14.16 -4.07 6.29
C ARG A 116 13.87 -2.68 5.71
N ASP A 117 13.80 -1.69 6.61
CA ASP A 117 13.55 -0.27 6.29
C ASP A 117 12.19 0.02 5.63
N LYS A 118 11.24 -0.92 5.73
CA LYS A 118 9.85 -0.74 5.30
C LYS A 118 8.94 -0.69 6.52
N GLU A 119 8.14 0.36 6.61
CA GLU A 119 7.05 0.40 7.59
C GLU A 119 5.99 -0.60 7.16
N ILE A 120 5.52 -1.38 8.11
CA ILE A 120 4.40 -2.31 7.96
C ILE A 120 3.50 -2.05 9.15
N GLY A 121 2.20 -1.91 8.93
CA GLY A 121 1.32 -1.68 10.06
C GLY A 121 -0.12 -1.45 9.69
N TYR A 122 -0.77 -0.74 10.58
CA TYR A 122 -2.19 -0.47 10.61
C TYR A 122 -2.40 1.00 10.96
N ALA A 123 -3.39 1.60 10.31
CA ALA A 123 -3.74 2.99 10.50
C ALA A 123 -5.24 3.19 10.54
N GLN A 124 -5.65 4.25 11.23
CA GLN A 124 -7.04 4.62 11.42
C GLN A 124 -7.28 6.07 10.98
N LYS A 125 -8.45 6.34 10.42
CA LYS A 125 -8.93 7.69 10.13
C LYS A 125 -10.44 7.71 10.30
N ALA A 126 -10.91 8.40 11.34
CA ALA A 126 -12.31 8.42 11.73
C ALA A 126 -12.90 6.99 11.82
N GLN A 127 -13.79 6.61 10.90
CA GLN A 127 -14.43 5.28 10.85
C GLN A 127 -13.81 4.36 9.78
N THR A 128 -12.64 4.70 9.26
CA THR A 128 -11.97 3.92 8.21
C THR A 128 -10.62 3.43 8.68
N ASN A 129 -10.35 2.16 8.40
CA ASN A 129 -9.12 1.48 8.79
C ASN A 129 -8.33 1.10 7.53
N ALA A 130 -7.01 0.98 7.68
CA ALA A 130 -6.11 0.70 6.57
C ALA A 130 -4.88 -0.09 7.02
N LEU A 131 -4.27 -0.82 6.08
CA LEU A 131 -2.90 -1.30 6.24
C LEU A 131 -1.91 -0.24 5.77
N LEU A 132 -0.75 -0.23 6.41
CA LEU A 132 0.40 0.57 6.04
C LEU A 132 1.47 -0.32 5.40
N TYR A 133 2.05 0.16 4.30
CA TYR A 133 3.26 -0.43 3.74
C TYR A 133 4.12 0.62 3.05
N SER A 134 5.34 0.83 3.55
CA SER A 134 6.36 1.69 2.92
C SER A 134 5.86 3.10 2.60
N GLY A 135 5.32 3.82 3.60
CA GLY A 135 4.77 5.16 3.41
C GLY A 135 3.39 5.24 2.73
N LYS A 136 2.76 4.10 2.39
CA LYS A 136 1.47 4.07 1.67
C LYS A 136 0.34 3.49 2.51
N VAL A 137 -0.86 4.00 2.27
CA VAL A 137 -2.11 3.60 2.94
C VAL A 137 -2.95 2.70 2.02
N TYR A 138 -3.39 1.55 2.52
CA TYR A 138 -4.24 0.58 1.83
C TYR A 138 -5.53 0.37 2.61
N ARG A 139 -6.59 1.04 2.21
CA ARG A 139 -7.89 1.02 2.93
C ARG A 139 -8.48 -0.39 2.93
N LEU A 140 -8.90 -0.87 4.11
CA LEU A 140 -9.47 -2.22 4.25
C LEU A 140 -10.78 -2.37 3.47
N VAL A 141 -11.59 -1.31 3.42
CA VAL A 141 -12.88 -1.27 2.69
C VAL A 141 -12.72 -1.45 1.18
N ASP A 142 -11.53 -1.18 0.62
CA ASP A 142 -11.25 -1.35 -0.81
C ASP A 142 -10.66 -2.72 -1.14
N ALA A 143 -10.53 -3.61 -0.15
CA ALA A 143 -9.93 -4.92 -0.36
C ALA A 143 -10.77 -5.76 -1.33
N ILE A 144 -10.10 -6.48 -2.23
CA ILE A 144 -10.74 -7.39 -3.17
C ILE A 144 -11.10 -8.67 -2.39
N SER A 145 -12.39 -8.90 -2.14
CA SER A 145 -12.84 -10.14 -1.50
C SER A 145 -12.56 -11.35 -2.39
N THR A 146 -11.91 -12.36 -1.83
CA THR A 146 -11.57 -13.63 -2.50
C THR A 146 -12.41 -14.81 -2.00
N SER A 147 -13.29 -14.55 -1.04
CA SER A 147 -14.26 -15.49 -0.45
C SER A 147 -15.69 -15.08 -0.86
N SER A 148 -16.68 -15.92 -0.55
CA SER A 148 -18.13 -15.67 -0.71
C SER A 148 -18.55 -14.25 -0.26
N PRO A 149 -19.76 -13.73 -0.59
CA PRO A 149 -20.12 -12.30 -0.46
C PRO A 149 -20.34 -11.83 0.99
N LEU A 150 -19.66 -12.43 1.96
CA LEU A 150 -19.58 -11.93 3.32
C LEU A 150 -18.85 -10.57 3.33
N GLN A 151 -19.33 -9.71 4.21
CA GLN A 151 -18.84 -8.34 4.36
C GLN A 151 -17.36 -8.36 4.74
N ILE A 152 -16.55 -7.56 4.04
CA ILE A 152 -15.13 -7.39 4.36
C ILE A 152 -15.02 -6.86 5.79
N ALA A 153 -14.20 -7.52 6.61
CA ALA A 153 -13.92 -7.05 7.96
C ALA A 153 -13.34 -5.64 7.88
N THR A 154 -14.00 -4.67 8.50
CA THR A 154 -13.49 -3.29 8.49
C THR A 154 -12.61 -3.00 9.70
N GLU A 155 -12.53 -3.91 10.66
CA GLU A 155 -11.81 -3.73 11.93
C GLU A 155 -11.24 -5.06 12.41
N PHE A 156 -10.07 -5.00 13.07
CA PHE A 156 -9.45 -6.08 13.81
C PHE A 156 -8.44 -5.49 14.80
N SER A 157 -8.11 -6.22 15.87
CA SER A 157 -7.03 -5.82 16.78
C SER A 157 -5.64 -6.06 16.16
N PRO A 158 -4.86 -5.01 15.82
CA PRO A 158 -3.58 -5.18 15.13
C PRO A 158 -2.51 -5.85 16.01
N ALA A 159 -2.59 -5.67 17.33
CA ALA A 159 -1.67 -6.27 18.29
C ALA A 159 -1.94 -7.78 18.51
N LEU A 160 -3.15 -8.26 18.22
CA LEU A 160 -3.51 -9.68 18.33
C LEU A 160 -3.44 -10.42 16.98
N ALA A 161 -3.26 -9.68 15.89
CA ALA A 161 -3.11 -10.26 14.56
C ALA A 161 -1.72 -10.87 14.37
N ALA A 162 -1.66 -11.95 13.60
CA ALA A 162 -0.41 -12.51 13.11
C ALA A 162 0.02 -11.79 11.84
N TRP A 163 1.21 -11.19 11.87
CA TRP A 163 1.81 -10.49 10.74
C TRP A 163 2.91 -11.36 10.11
N SER A 164 2.84 -11.58 8.81
CA SER A 164 3.85 -12.37 8.10
C SER A 164 4.10 -11.90 6.68
N LYS A 165 5.27 -12.24 6.14
CA LYS A 165 5.59 -12.17 4.72
C LYS A 165 5.39 -13.55 4.11
N ILE A 166 4.57 -13.63 3.07
CA ILE A 166 4.44 -14.82 2.23
C ILE A 166 5.22 -14.58 0.95
N THR A 167 6.12 -15.49 0.60
CA THR A 167 6.91 -15.45 -0.63
C THR A 167 6.69 -16.72 -1.43
N THR A 168 6.39 -16.55 -2.72
CA THR A 168 6.37 -17.61 -3.75
C THR A 168 7.50 -17.36 -4.74
N ALA A 169 7.64 -18.23 -5.75
CA ALA A 169 8.62 -18.02 -6.81
C ALA A 169 8.37 -16.75 -7.65
N GLN A 170 7.11 -16.29 -7.74
CA GLN A 170 6.72 -15.16 -8.59
C GLN A 170 6.39 -13.90 -7.78
N GLN A 171 5.93 -14.08 -6.53
CA GLN A 171 5.16 -13.05 -5.85
C GLN A 171 5.47 -12.99 -4.36
N SER A 172 5.46 -11.78 -3.80
CA SER A 172 5.52 -11.55 -2.36
C SER A 172 4.28 -10.83 -1.86
N TYR A 173 3.87 -11.17 -0.64
CA TYR A 173 2.72 -10.60 0.03
C TYR A 173 3.03 -10.27 1.49
N ILE A 174 2.46 -9.17 1.99
CA ILE A 174 2.23 -9.03 3.43
C ILE A 174 0.90 -9.71 3.75
N CYS A 175 0.91 -10.56 4.77
CA CYS A 175 -0.25 -11.26 5.29
C CYS A 175 -0.53 -10.78 6.71
N VAL A 176 -1.80 -10.47 6.97
CA VAL A 176 -2.32 -10.14 8.30
C VAL A 176 -3.46 -11.09 8.60
N SER A 177 -3.26 -12.03 9.52
CA SER A 177 -4.26 -13.03 9.92
C SER A 177 -4.80 -12.70 11.30
N PHE A 178 -6.12 -12.69 11.47
CA PHE A 178 -6.74 -12.27 12.73
C PHE A 178 -8.00 -13.09 13.03
N ASN A 179 -8.38 -13.07 14.31
CA ASN A 179 -9.67 -13.57 14.76
C ASN A 179 -10.70 -12.43 14.71
N PHE A 180 -11.97 -12.76 14.50
CA PHE A 180 -13.03 -11.76 14.56
C PHE A 180 -13.36 -11.44 16.02
N ASP A 181 -13.18 -10.19 16.42
CA ASP A 181 -13.53 -9.73 17.76
C ASP A 181 -15.05 -9.90 17.97
N GLY A 182 -15.44 -10.57 19.06
CA GLY A 182 -16.84 -10.83 19.42
C GLY A 182 -17.52 -12.03 18.73
N ILE A 183 -16.96 -12.59 17.65
CA ILE A 183 -17.47 -13.79 16.98
C ILE A 183 -16.53 -14.96 17.28
N GLY A 184 -16.70 -15.60 18.45
CA GLY A 184 -15.84 -16.74 18.81
C GLY A 184 -15.60 -17.02 20.28
N HIS A 185 -16.29 -16.41 21.25
CA HIS A 185 -16.11 -16.85 22.64
C HIS A 185 -16.84 -18.16 22.97
N SER A 186 -17.74 -18.64 22.08
CA SER A 186 -18.36 -19.98 22.18
C SER A 186 -18.72 -20.54 20.78
N GLY A 187 -18.68 -21.87 20.63
CA GLY A 187 -19.17 -22.58 19.44
C GLY A 187 -18.20 -22.68 18.25
N THR A 188 -18.75 -22.93 17.05
CA THR A 188 -18.01 -23.26 15.81
C THR A 188 -17.17 -22.11 15.23
N PHE A 189 -17.38 -20.87 15.67
CA PHE A 189 -16.75 -19.67 15.12
C PHE A 189 -15.36 -19.36 15.68
N GLN A 190 -14.94 -20.02 16.76
CA GLN A 190 -13.54 -20.01 17.25
C GLN A 190 -12.52 -20.40 16.18
N ASN A 191 -12.99 -21.16 15.19
CA ASN A 191 -12.16 -21.72 14.14
C ASN A 191 -12.19 -20.86 12.87
N PHE A 192 -12.88 -19.71 12.86
CA PHE A 192 -12.98 -18.86 11.68
C PHE A 192 -12.00 -17.70 11.80
N ARG A 193 -11.19 -17.51 10.76
CA ARG A 193 -10.18 -16.44 10.71
C ARG A 193 -10.38 -15.57 9.48
N GLY A 194 -10.15 -14.28 9.67
CA GLY A 194 -10.04 -13.29 8.61
C GLY A 194 -8.57 -13.08 8.24
N ALA A 195 -8.33 -12.66 7.01
CA ALA A 195 -6.99 -12.34 6.56
C ALA A 195 -6.99 -11.25 5.49
N PHE A 196 -6.02 -10.34 5.60
CA PHE A 196 -5.66 -9.41 4.54
C PHE A 196 -4.35 -9.83 3.88
N LEU A 197 -4.29 -9.73 2.55
CA LEU A 197 -3.08 -9.97 1.76
C LEU A 197 -2.78 -8.78 0.87
N LEU A 198 -1.65 -8.13 1.09
CA LEU A 198 -1.17 -7.03 0.26
C LEU A 198 -0.11 -7.53 -0.71
N ASP A 199 -0.35 -7.37 -2.01
CA ASP A 199 0.60 -7.68 -3.08
C ASP A 199 1.74 -6.66 -3.14
N LEU A 200 3.00 -7.12 -3.07
CA LEU A 200 4.19 -6.26 -3.04
C LEU A 200 4.94 -6.12 -4.37
N ASN A 201 4.66 -6.96 -5.37
CA ASN A 201 5.40 -6.94 -6.65
C ASN A 201 4.56 -6.37 -7.81
N ALA A 202 3.27 -6.13 -7.63
CA ALA A 202 2.44 -5.53 -8.65
C ALA A 202 2.83 -4.06 -8.88
N SER A 203 2.84 -3.63 -10.16
CA SER A 203 2.98 -2.21 -10.53
C SER A 203 1.92 -1.33 -9.86
N LYS A 204 0.77 -1.94 -9.54
CA LYS A 204 -0.25 -1.43 -8.63
C LYS A 204 -0.54 -2.50 -7.57
N SER A 205 -0.06 -2.27 -6.34
CA SER A 205 -0.36 -3.15 -5.21
C SER A 205 -1.86 -3.29 -4.98
N HIS A 206 -2.31 -4.53 -4.85
CA HIS A 206 -3.70 -4.89 -4.55
C HIS A 206 -3.80 -5.44 -3.13
N LEU A 207 -4.80 -4.98 -2.39
CA LEU A 207 -5.19 -5.56 -1.12
C LEU A 207 -6.31 -6.56 -1.35
N TYR A 208 -6.13 -7.78 -0.86
CA TYR A 208 -7.12 -8.84 -0.91
C TYR A 208 -7.64 -9.13 0.48
N TYR A 209 -8.91 -9.52 0.57
CA TYR A 209 -9.52 -10.04 1.79
C TYR A 209 -9.89 -11.51 1.60
N ALA A 210 -9.64 -12.31 2.63
CA ALA A 210 -9.97 -13.72 2.68
C ALA A 210 -10.44 -14.11 4.07
N GLU A 211 -11.20 -15.19 4.12
CA GLU A 211 -11.70 -15.77 5.36
C GLU A 211 -11.84 -17.28 5.21
N GLY A 212 -11.77 -18.01 6.32
CA GLY A 212 -11.95 -19.47 6.30
C GLY A 212 -11.99 -20.14 7.67
N ASP A 213 -12.62 -21.33 7.70
CA ASP A 213 -12.60 -22.23 8.86
C ASP A 213 -11.30 -23.03 8.87
N ILE A 214 -10.47 -22.82 9.89
CA ILE A 214 -9.16 -23.45 10.05
C ILE A 214 -9.24 -24.99 10.04
N ARG A 215 -10.36 -25.57 10.49
CA ARG A 215 -10.54 -27.04 10.53
C ARG A 215 -10.73 -27.61 9.14
N ARG A 216 -11.51 -26.94 8.29
CA ARG A 216 -11.80 -27.38 6.91
C ARG A 216 -10.58 -27.19 6.00
N THR A 217 -9.87 -26.09 6.20
CA THR A 217 -8.66 -25.79 5.43
C THR A 217 -7.51 -26.72 5.82
N ALA A 218 -7.38 -27.11 7.10
CA ALA A 218 -6.37 -28.06 7.54
C ALA A 218 -6.65 -29.52 7.13
N THR A 219 -7.92 -29.95 7.07
CA THR A 219 -8.27 -31.36 6.76
C THR A 219 -8.09 -31.75 5.29
N THR A 220 -8.00 -30.80 4.36
CA THR A 220 -7.72 -31.09 2.95
C THR A 220 -6.35 -31.78 2.75
N LYS A 221 -5.44 -31.67 3.73
CA LYS A 221 -4.13 -32.36 3.71
C LYS A 221 -4.18 -33.86 4.08
N ARG A 222 -5.30 -34.42 4.57
CA ARG A 222 -5.33 -35.80 5.11
C ARG A 222 -5.75 -36.90 4.14
N LYS A 223 -6.01 -36.61 2.86
CA LYS A 223 -6.29 -37.63 1.84
C LYS A 223 -5.13 -37.77 0.84
N THR A 224 -4.05 -38.39 1.29
CA THR A 224 -3.13 -39.09 0.38
C THR A 224 -2.53 -40.28 1.10
N LYS A 225 -2.89 -41.46 0.56
CA LYS A 225 -2.48 -42.83 0.88
C LYS A 225 -3.11 -43.49 2.10
#